data_AF-A0A4R8HQB8-F1
#
_entry.id   AF-A0A4R8HQB8-F1
#
_cell.length_a   1.000
_cell.length_b   1.000
_cell.length_c   1.000
_cell.angle_alpha   90.00
_cell.angle_beta   90.00
_cell.angle_gamma   90.00
#
_symmetry.space_group_name_H-M   'P 1'
#
loop_
_entity.id
_entity.type
_entity.pdbx_description
1 polymer ?
#
loop_
_entity_poly.entity_id
_entity_poly.type
_entity_poly.pdbx_seq_one_letter_code
_entity_poly.pdbx_strand_id
1 'polypeptide(L)'
;MRADDFQIWLEEKGALGGCPFCGTNNWIGESAADNEQQLVKVSVDSLGKSFSDDSGRPYSVEMVRHDCYMLTCSHCGFVRLHNVSVVDKND
;
A
#
# COMPACT_ATOMS: atom_id res chain seq x y z
N MET A 1 0.37 15.11 -3.89
CA MET A 1 1.71 14.71 -4.37
C MET A 1 1.53 14.21 -5.80
N ARG A 2 2.34 14.66 -6.76
CA ARG A 2 2.27 14.11 -8.12
C ARG A 2 2.81 12.68 -8.12
N ALA A 3 2.45 11.85 -9.09
CA ALA A 3 2.94 10.47 -9.18
C ALA A 3 4.48 10.40 -9.19
N ASP A 4 5.13 11.33 -9.90
CA ASP A 4 6.59 11.43 -10.00
C ASP A 4 7.25 11.74 -8.64
N ASP A 5 6.68 12.68 -7.88
CA ASP A 5 7.17 13.04 -6.54
C ASP A 5 7.07 11.85 -5.57
N PHE A 6 6.03 11.02 -5.73
CA PHE A 6 5.83 9.83 -4.91
C PHE A 6 6.71 8.66 -5.33
N GLN A 7 7.03 8.55 -6.62
CA GLN A 7 7.99 7.56 -7.07
C GLN A 7 9.37 7.87 -6.52
N ILE A 8 9.79 9.13 -6.57
CA ILE A 8 11.03 9.62 -5.93
C ILE A 8 10.97 9.34 -4.42
N TRP A 9 9.85 9.62 -3.76
CA TRP A 9 9.68 9.34 -2.33
C TRP A 9 9.72 7.84 -1.99
N LEU A 10 9.10 6.97 -2.80
CA LEU A 10 9.18 5.51 -2.65
C LEU A 10 10.62 5.02 -2.86
N GLU A 11 11.32 5.62 -3.83
CA GLU A 11 12.74 5.38 -4.10
C GLU A 11 13.60 5.71 -2.88
N GLU A 12 13.41 6.91 -2.31
CA GLU A 12 14.08 7.38 -1.09
C GLU A 12 13.79 6.49 0.13
N LYS A 13 12.58 5.93 0.23
CA LYS A 13 12.18 5.05 1.33
C LYS A 13 12.50 3.57 1.09
N GLY A 14 13.23 3.25 0.01
CA GLY A 14 13.68 1.89 -0.29
C GLY A 14 12.56 0.92 -0.70
N ALA A 15 11.38 1.43 -1.08
CA ALA A 15 10.26 0.66 -1.62
C ALA A 15 10.47 0.24 -3.10
N LEU A 16 11.73 0.29 -3.53
CA LEU A 16 12.25 -0.14 -4.81
C LEU A 16 12.22 -1.65 -4.91
N GLY A 17 11.62 -2.15 -5.99
CA GLY A 17 11.55 -3.58 -6.25
C GLY A 17 10.71 -3.83 -7.49
N GLY A 18 11.21 -4.76 -8.31
CA GLY A 18 10.46 -5.24 -9.47
C GLY A 18 9.10 -5.80 -9.06
N CYS A 19 8.14 -5.73 -9.98
CA CYS A 19 6.88 -6.42 -9.85
C CYS A 19 7.13 -7.90 -9.52
N PRO A 20 6.54 -8.44 -8.43
CA PRO A 20 6.78 -9.83 -8.05
C PRO A 20 6.26 -10.83 -9.09
N PHE A 21 5.37 -10.37 -9.99
CA PHE A 21 4.78 -11.20 -11.03
C PHE A 21 5.60 -11.21 -12.34
N CYS A 22 6.03 -10.04 -12.84
CA CYS A 22 6.70 -9.94 -14.14
C CYS A 22 8.15 -9.41 -14.08
N GLY A 23 8.66 -9.07 -12.89
CA GLY A 23 10.02 -8.55 -12.69
C GLY A 23 10.21 -7.08 -13.08
N THR A 24 9.29 -6.48 -13.83
CA THR A 24 9.40 -5.08 -14.27
C THR A 24 9.30 -4.11 -13.09
N ASN A 25 10.27 -3.19 -12.96
CA ASN A 25 10.26 -2.14 -11.94
C ASN A 25 9.67 -0.83 -12.50
N ASN A 26 8.40 -0.87 -12.89
CA ASN A 26 7.67 0.30 -13.37
C ASN A 26 6.28 0.31 -12.73
N TRP A 27 6.09 1.24 -11.80
CA TRP A 27 4.90 1.39 -10.98
C TRP A 27 4.22 2.70 -11.33
N ILE A 28 2.92 2.66 -11.55
CA ILE A 28 2.10 3.81 -11.88
C ILE A 28 0.94 3.94 -10.89
N GLY A 29 0.39 5.14 -10.76
CA GLY A 29 -0.85 5.38 -10.03
C GLY A 29 -2.07 4.89 -10.81
N GLU A 30 -3.27 5.32 -10.42
CA GLU A 30 -4.41 5.22 -11.32
C GLU A 30 -4.40 6.38 -12.31
N SER A 31 -4.85 6.12 -13.53
CA SER A 31 -5.13 7.18 -14.49
C SER A 31 -6.44 7.87 -14.13
N ALA A 32 -6.38 9.17 -13.87
CA ALA A 32 -7.55 10.02 -13.79
C ALA A 32 -8.11 10.31 -15.20
N ALA A 33 -9.30 10.92 -15.25
CA ALA A 33 -10.05 11.18 -16.48
C ALA A 33 -9.31 12.09 -17.49
N ASP A 34 -8.27 12.80 -17.04
CA ASP A 34 -7.40 13.68 -17.81
C ASP A 34 -6.08 13.02 -18.24
N ASN A 35 -5.95 11.69 -18.07
CA ASN A 35 -4.72 10.93 -18.24
C ASN A 35 -3.59 11.31 -17.25
N GLU A 36 -3.87 12.11 -16.24
CA GLU A 36 -2.90 12.33 -15.17
C GLU A 36 -2.82 11.09 -14.29
N GLN A 37 -1.60 10.70 -13.95
CA GLN A 37 -1.35 9.64 -12.98
C GLN A 37 -1.60 10.20 -11.58
N GLN A 38 -2.63 9.68 -10.92
CA GLN A 38 -3.02 10.06 -9.57
C GLN A 38 -2.78 8.91 -8.59
N LEU A 39 -2.29 9.27 -7.41
CA LEU A 39 -2.10 8.32 -6.33
C LEU A 39 -3.42 8.17 -5.59
N VAL A 40 -3.94 6.96 -5.61
CA VAL A 40 -5.16 6.65 -4.87
C VAL A 40 -4.77 6.19 -3.48
N LYS A 41 -5.21 6.97 -2.49
CA LYS A 41 -5.16 6.55 -1.09
C LYS A 41 -6.38 5.65 -0.83
N VAL A 42 -6.12 4.41 -0.45
CA VAL A 42 -7.16 3.44 -0.08
C VAL A 42 -7.03 3.12 1.40
N SER A 43 -8.16 3.02 2.10
CA SER A 43 -8.19 2.50 3.45
C SER A 43 -8.61 1.04 3.41
N VAL A 44 -7.81 0.19 4.05
CA VAL A 44 -8.04 -1.25 4.15
C VAL A 44 -8.14 -1.59 5.62
N ASP A 45 -9.27 -2.18 6.01
CA ASP A 45 -9.40 -2.72 7.36
C ASP A 45 -8.82 -4.14 7.38
N SER A 46 -8.00 -4.42 8.39
CA SER A 46 -7.47 -5.75 8.67
C SER A 46 -7.89 -6.19 10.07
N LEU A 47 -7.97 -7.51 10.27
CA LEU A 47 -8.10 -8.06 11.61
C LEU A 47 -6.76 -7.86 12.32
N GLY A 48 -6.78 -7.06 13.36
CA GLY A 48 -5.66 -6.86 14.27
C GLY A 48 -5.53 -8.00 15.28
N LYS A 49 -5.12 -7.66 16.51
CA LYS A 49 -5.00 -8.65 17.57
C LYS A 49 -6.39 -9.21 17.94
N SER A 50 -6.48 -10.53 18.00
CA SER A 50 -7.59 -11.23 18.64
C SER A 50 -7.27 -11.40 20.12
N PHE A 51 -8.18 -11.00 20.98
CA PHE A 51 -8.07 -11.23 22.43
C PHE A 51 -8.95 -12.42 22.81
N SER A 52 -8.36 -13.37 23.53
CA SER A 52 -9.05 -14.53 24.10
C SER A 52 -9.08 -14.44 25.62
N ASP A 53 -10.17 -14.91 26.23
CA ASP A 53 -10.27 -15.03 27.68
C ASP A 53 -9.44 -16.22 28.19
N ASP A 54 -9.44 -16.44 29.51
CA ASP A 54 -8.74 -17.55 30.17
C ASP A 54 -9.25 -18.95 29.72
N SER A 55 -10.41 -19.01 29.06
CA SER A 55 -10.99 -20.22 28.47
C SER A 55 -10.65 -20.41 26.98
N GLY A 56 -9.86 -19.50 26.41
CA GLY A 56 -9.48 -19.50 25.00
C GLY A 56 -10.58 -19.00 24.06
N ARG A 57 -11.67 -18.43 24.58
CA ARG A 57 -12.76 -17.90 23.76
C ARG A 57 -12.42 -16.50 23.28
N PRO A 58 -12.49 -16.21 21.96
CA PRO A 58 -12.29 -14.86 21.47
C PRO A 58 -13.41 -13.96 21.94
N TYR A 59 -13.09 -12.87 22.64
CA TYR A 59 -14.08 -11.89 23.12
C TYR A 59 -13.99 -10.54 22.42
N SER A 60 -12.89 -10.27 21.72
CA SER A 60 -12.80 -9.11 20.83
C SER A 60 -11.80 -9.35 19.70
N VAL A 61 -12.12 -8.77 18.55
CA VAL A 61 -11.18 -8.60 17.44
C VAL A 61 -11.01 -7.11 17.25
N GLU A 62 -9.78 -6.64 17.40
CA GLU A 62 -9.45 -5.25 17.08
C GLU A 62 -9.43 -5.12 15.55
N MET A 63 -10.22 -4.19 15.00
CA MET A 63 -10.13 -3.83 13.59
C MET A 63 -9.06 -2.75 13.45
N VAL A 64 -8.03 -3.02 12.65
CA VAL A 64 -6.95 -2.07 12.38
C VAL A 64 -7.14 -1.52 10.99
N ARG A 65 -7.34 -0.21 10.89
CA ARG A 65 -7.42 0.48 9.62
C ARG A 65 -6.03 0.85 9.13
N HIS A 66 -5.68 0.39 7.94
CA HIS A 66 -4.47 0.75 7.24
C HIS A 66 -4.80 1.73 6.12
N ASP A 67 -4.17 2.88 6.17
CA ASP A 67 -4.13 3.78 5.04
C ASP A 67 -2.98 3.36 4.14
N CYS A 68 -3.29 3.12 2.86
CA CYS A 68 -2.34 2.63 1.89
C CYS A 68 -2.38 3.48 0.61
N TYR A 69 -1.27 3.55 -0.10
CA TYR A 69 -1.25 3.99 -1.49
C TYR A 69 -1.33 2.80 -2.42
N MET A 70 -2.18 2.89 -3.43
CA MET A 70 -2.31 1.89 -4.48
C MET A 70 -1.36 2.18 -5.63
N LEU A 71 -0.65 1.14 -6.07
CA LEU A 71 0.27 1.20 -7.20
C LEU A 71 0.00 0.02 -8.14
N THR A 72 0.05 0.29 -9.44
CA THR A 72 -0.19 -0.69 -10.49
C THR A 72 1.08 -0.89 -11.30
N CYS A 73 1.44 -2.14 -11.59
CA CYS A 73 2.52 -2.44 -12.52
C CYS A 73 2.05 -2.11 -13.95
N SER A 74 2.73 -1.17 -14.62
CA SER A 74 2.34 -0.75 -15.97
C SER A 74 2.47 -1.85 -17.03
N HIS A 75 3.27 -2.89 -16.76
CA HIS A 75 3.51 -3.98 -17.69
C HIS A 75 2.47 -5.11 -17.62
N CYS A 76 2.05 -5.50 -16.42
CA CYS A 76 1.17 -6.67 -16.24
C CYS A 76 -0.11 -6.38 -15.44
N GLY A 77 -0.31 -5.16 -14.96
CA GLY A 77 -1.49 -4.76 -14.20
C GLY A 77 -1.50 -5.23 -12.74
N PHE A 78 -0.45 -5.86 -12.24
CA PHE A 78 -0.37 -6.27 -10.83
C PHE A 78 -0.49 -5.07 -9.90
N VAL A 79 -1.39 -5.14 -8.93
CA VAL A 79 -1.64 -4.07 -7.96
C VAL A 79 -0.98 -4.40 -6.61
N ARG A 80 -0.26 -3.43 -6.04
CA ARG A 80 0.30 -3.50 -4.68
C ARG A 80 -0.18 -2.33 -3.84
N LEU A 81 -0.30 -2.57 -2.54
CA LEU A 81 -0.67 -1.57 -1.54
C LEU A 81 0.52 -1.26 -0.62
N HIS A 82 0.85 0.02 -0.49
CA HIS A 82 1.90 0.49 0.44
C HIS A 82 1.29 1.16 1.65
N ASN A 83 1.40 0.53 2.81
CA ASN A 83 0.89 1.08 4.07
C ASN A 83 1.67 2.33 4.48
N VAL A 84 0.98 3.47 4.51
CA VAL A 84 1.52 4.80 4.84
C VAL A 84 2.29 4.79 6.16
N SER A 85 1.74 4.13 7.18
CA SER A 85 2.36 4.06 8.51
C SER A 85 3.69 3.30 8.56
N VAL A 86 3.99 2.45 7.57
CA VAL A 86 5.28 1.75 7.47
C VAL A 86 6.29 2.63 6.75
N VAL A 87 5.84 3.38 5.75
CA VAL A 87 6.72 4.22 4.94
C VAL A 87 7.14 5.50 5.69
N ASP A 88 6.24 6.07 6.51
CA ASP A 88 6.51 7.27 7.32
C ASP A 88 7.38 7.00 8.56
N LYS A 89 7.54 5.75 9.00
CA LYS A 89 8.28 5.40 10.24
C LYS A 89 9.80 5.33 10.08
N ASN A 90 10.33 5.47 8.88
CA ASN A 90 11.78 5.48 8.59
C ASN A 90 12.36 6.91 8.57
N ASP A 91 11.92 7.78 9.49
CA ASP A 91 12.51 9.10 9.77
C ASP A 91 13.19 9.12 11.14
#